data_AF-A0ABD2XJ76-F1
#
_entry.id   AF-A0ABD2XJ76-F1
#
_cell.length_a   1.000
_cell.length_b   1.000
_cell.length_c   1.000
_cell.angle_alpha   90.00
_cell.angle_beta   90.00
_cell.angle_gamma   90.00
#
_symmetry.space_group_name_H-M   'P 1'
#
loop_
_entity.id
_entity.type
_entity.pdbx_description
1 polymer ?
#
loop_
_entity_poly.entity_id
_entity_poly.type
_entity_poly.pdbx_seq_one_letter_code
_entity_poly.pdbx_strand_id
1 'polypeptide(L)'
;MFANKFEIFLKLKIARGQANWEIETERHKLLREFLFSIKNWTGQLPNLRNIFRTKEMDRLLTEIIDFTSTHRGIEKLGERFIKFVISTGYKDKPDVDVDGKPLLHRTTPINHEKTQGADDSHFRITRALLFKIYDRFDVNYVHPESGRTHFHVACNFDIANVAEKFLELGQDPNCLEQLSLIDPPLHTAVSSWANPGIVDLLLRNGADPNLANKDGLTPLHVIARSAFFEGYVAIVFFDIIDTNQLTVQVDARDNSGRTPLQWAVLNVSPGIVEELLDNGADLSRFTFPTESDFDEKYLNYCGDYESRLNIVTRLGTVIAVLEKRGYELDQSAFLTIKKLFIKYNWFADSEDLQRSLRDEEFVREAKKVMWNSSLSFYDVIQLSPTEAAKLFTLTDYIKFKYSKEYFRLPIRIGQFIHEHLCEIVSRRFVPSGWAVESFRELIHYRLPIECCEMIFEHLSSQDLYNINVAAGNPDS
;
A
#
# COMPACT_ATOMS: atom_id res chain seq x y z
N MET A 1 -47.44 -11.44 -14.48
CA MET A 1 -47.71 -11.04 -15.88
C MET A 1 -46.40 -11.20 -16.65
N PHE A 2 -46.26 -12.26 -17.45
CA PHE A 2 -45.05 -12.48 -18.24
C PHE A 2 -45.08 -11.48 -19.41
N ALA A 3 -44.24 -10.45 -19.38
CA ALA A 3 -44.08 -9.57 -20.52
C ALA A 3 -43.64 -10.40 -21.73
N ASN A 4 -44.34 -10.26 -22.85
CA ASN A 4 -44.07 -11.03 -24.07
C ASN A 4 -42.64 -10.71 -24.57
N LYS A 5 -41.90 -11.72 -25.05
CA LYS A 5 -40.49 -11.60 -25.51
C LYS A 5 -40.29 -10.43 -26.49
N PHE A 6 -41.27 -10.25 -27.40
CA PHE A 6 -41.29 -9.17 -28.38
C PHE A 6 -41.46 -7.79 -27.73
N GLU A 7 -42.24 -7.74 -26.65
CA GLU A 7 -42.55 -6.52 -25.92
C GLU A 7 -41.33 -6.00 -25.16
N ILE A 8 -40.53 -6.88 -24.55
CA ILE A 8 -39.29 -6.46 -23.85
C ILE A 8 -38.25 -5.96 -24.86
N PHE A 9 -38.04 -6.68 -25.96
CA PHE A 9 -37.13 -6.25 -27.02
C PHE A 9 -37.54 -4.88 -27.60
N LEU A 10 -38.83 -4.71 -27.91
CA LEU A 10 -39.34 -3.45 -28.45
C LEU A 10 -39.25 -2.32 -27.42
N LYS A 11 -39.55 -2.60 -26.15
CA LYS A 11 -39.40 -1.63 -25.04
C LYS A 11 -37.96 -1.14 -24.91
N LEU A 12 -36.97 -2.04 -24.91
CA LEU A 12 -35.56 -1.64 -24.85
C LEU A 12 -35.15 -0.82 -26.08
N LYS A 13 -35.62 -1.19 -27.27
CA LYS A 13 -35.32 -0.45 -28.50
C LYS A 13 -35.94 0.96 -28.50
N ILE A 14 -37.17 1.10 -27.99
CA ILE A 14 -37.85 2.39 -27.83
C ILE A 14 -37.13 3.24 -26.77
N ALA A 15 -36.85 2.67 -25.59
CA ALA A 15 -36.15 3.36 -24.51
C ALA A 15 -34.77 3.84 -24.97
N ARG A 16 -34.01 3.00 -25.69
CA ARG A 16 -32.73 3.36 -26.30
C ARG A 16 -32.86 4.51 -27.32
N GLY A 17 -33.96 4.57 -28.07
CA GLY A 17 -34.21 5.65 -29.05
C GLY A 17 -34.69 6.95 -28.42
N GLN A 18 -35.23 6.91 -27.20
CA GLN A 18 -35.70 8.09 -26.45
C GLN A 18 -34.62 8.68 -25.54
N ALA A 19 -33.64 7.88 -25.14
CA ALA A 19 -32.58 8.32 -24.25
C ALA A 19 -31.58 9.24 -24.96
N ASN A 20 -31.33 10.40 -24.37
CA ASN A 20 -30.19 11.23 -24.68
C ASN A 20 -28.94 10.65 -24.01
N TRP A 21 -28.06 10.07 -24.83
CA TRP A 21 -26.84 9.43 -24.37
C TRP A 21 -25.82 10.41 -23.78
N GLU A 22 -25.98 11.73 -23.91
CA GLU A 22 -25.11 12.69 -23.21
C GLU A 22 -25.57 13.02 -21.79
N ILE A 23 -26.84 12.77 -21.46
CA ILE A 23 -27.40 13.04 -20.13
C ILE A 23 -27.28 11.79 -19.23
N GLU A 24 -26.51 11.90 -18.16
CA GLU A 24 -26.25 10.78 -17.23
C GLU A 24 -27.51 10.18 -16.61
N THR A 25 -28.44 11.02 -16.18
CA THR A 25 -29.69 10.56 -15.56
C THR A 25 -30.57 9.76 -16.51
N GLU A 26 -30.57 10.10 -17.81
CA GLU A 26 -31.31 9.37 -18.83
C GLU A 26 -30.65 8.02 -19.17
N ARG A 27 -29.32 7.97 -19.22
CA ARG A 27 -28.58 6.71 -19.37
C ARG A 27 -28.81 5.77 -18.18
N HIS A 28 -28.75 6.29 -16.96
CA HIS A 28 -29.07 5.52 -15.76
C HIS A 28 -30.52 5.03 -15.75
N LYS A 29 -31.47 5.80 -16.28
CA LYS A 29 -32.86 5.35 -16.45
C LYS A 29 -32.94 4.17 -17.43
N LEU A 30 -32.29 4.28 -18.59
CA LEU A 30 -32.21 3.20 -19.57
C LEU A 30 -31.56 1.93 -18.97
N LEU A 31 -30.46 2.09 -18.25
CA LEU A 31 -29.79 0.97 -17.57
C LEU A 31 -30.70 0.29 -16.56
N ARG A 32 -31.45 1.05 -15.75
CA ARG A 32 -32.43 0.48 -14.80
C ARG A 32 -33.55 -0.27 -15.50
N GLU A 33 -34.10 0.28 -16.60
CA GLU A 33 -35.12 -0.41 -17.40
C GLU A 33 -34.58 -1.72 -18.00
N PHE A 34 -33.32 -1.72 -18.43
CA PHE A 34 -32.64 -2.91 -18.92
C PHE A 34 -32.44 -3.95 -17.80
N LEU A 35 -31.92 -3.52 -16.65
CA LEU A 35 -31.75 -4.38 -15.47
C LEU A 35 -33.08 -5.00 -15.01
N PHE A 36 -34.16 -4.22 -15.01
CA PHE A 36 -35.50 -4.72 -14.68
C PHE A 36 -35.97 -5.77 -15.68
N SER A 37 -35.71 -5.53 -16.96
CA SER A 37 -36.07 -6.44 -18.06
C SER A 37 -35.35 -7.79 -17.97
N ILE A 38 -34.06 -7.81 -17.58
CA ILE A 38 -33.30 -9.05 -17.43
C ILE A 38 -33.66 -9.83 -16.16
N LYS A 39 -34.22 -9.18 -15.13
CA LYS A 39 -34.49 -9.81 -13.83
C LYS A 39 -35.43 -11.02 -13.95
N ASN A 40 -36.38 -10.95 -14.86
CA ASN A 40 -37.41 -11.97 -15.08
C ASN A 40 -37.38 -12.55 -16.51
N TRP A 41 -36.22 -12.50 -17.18
CA TRP A 41 -36.12 -12.97 -18.57
C TRP A 41 -36.36 -14.47 -18.65
N THR A 42 -37.34 -14.89 -19.45
CA THR A 42 -37.63 -16.30 -19.74
C THR A 42 -37.74 -16.53 -21.25
N GLY A 43 -36.93 -17.45 -21.79
CA GLY A 43 -36.92 -17.84 -23.21
C GLY A 43 -35.67 -17.43 -23.99
N GLN A 44 -35.78 -17.39 -25.32
CA GLN A 44 -34.65 -17.13 -26.23
C GLN A 44 -34.03 -15.75 -25.98
N LEU A 45 -32.71 -15.69 -25.98
CA LEU A 45 -31.94 -14.48 -25.67
C LEU A 45 -31.94 -13.51 -26.88
N PRO A 46 -31.97 -12.18 -26.64
CA PRO A 46 -32.02 -11.20 -27.71
C PRO A 46 -30.65 -11.04 -28.37
N ASN A 47 -30.62 -10.70 -29.66
CA ASN A 47 -29.37 -10.23 -30.27
C ASN A 47 -29.16 -8.74 -29.93
N LEU A 48 -28.29 -8.48 -28.96
CA LEU A 48 -28.04 -7.12 -28.46
C LEU A 48 -27.45 -6.17 -29.52
N ARG A 49 -26.77 -6.69 -30.56
CA ARG A 49 -26.27 -5.85 -31.67
C ARG A 49 -27.40 -5.26 -32.53
N ASN A 50 -28.61 -5.83 -32.49
CA ASN A 50 -29.78 -5.27 -33.17
C ASN A 50 -30.41 -4.10 -32.39
N ILE A 51 -29.97 -3.86 -31.15
CA ILE A 51 -30.53 -2.86 -30.25
C ILE A 51 -29.51 -1.74 -29.99
N PHE A 52 -28.28 -2.11 -29.61
CA PHE A 52 -27.27 -1.18 -29.14
C PHE A 52 -26.06 -1.14 -30.08
N ARG A 53 -25.53 0.07 -30.30
CA ARG A 53 -24.23 0.27 -30.96
C ARG A 53 -23.10 -0.16 -30.02
N THR A 54 -21.91 -0.41 -30.56
CA THR A 54 -20.74 -0.82 -29.77
C THR A 54 -20.41 0.17 -28.66
N LYS A 55 -20.31 1.47 -28.99
CA LYS A 55 -20.06 2.54 -27.99
C LYS A 55 -21.16 2.66 -26.93
N GLU A 56 -22.41 2.37 -27.29
CA GLU A 56 -23.55 2.37 -26.35
C GLU A 56 -23.43 1.20 -25.36
N MET A 57 -23.03 0.02 -25.83
CA MET A 57 -22.77 -1.14 -24.97
C MET A 57 -21.56 -0.93 -24.08
N ASP A 58 -20.46 -0.36 -24.59
CA ASP A 58 -19.31 0.02 -23.77
C ASP A 58 -19.74 0.93 -22.63
N ARG A 59 -20.57 1.95 -22.91
CA ARG A 59 -21.06 2.90 -21.92
C ARG A 59 -21.95 2.23 -20.87
N LEU A 60 -22.91 1.39 -21.28
CA LEU A 60 -23.78 0.65 -20.36
C LEU A 60 -23.01 -0.33 -19.45
N LEU A 61 -22.03 -1.05 -20.03
CA LEU A 61 -21.17 -1.96 -19.28
C LEU A 61 -20.26 -1.20 -18.30
N THR A 62 -19.81 -0.01 -18.67
CA THR A 62 -19.01 0.85 -17.78
C THR A 62 -19.87 1.38 -16.63
N GLU A 63 -21.05 1.92 -16.93
CA GLU A 63 -21.97 2.48 -15.93
C GLU A 63 -22.41 1.47 -14.89
N ILE A 64 -22.66 0.21 -15.28
CA ILE A 64 -23.04 -0.81 -14.30
C ILE A 64 -21.89 -1.15 -13.35
N ILE A 65 -20.64 -1.10 -13.82
CA ILE A 65 -19.44 -1.34 -13.00
C ILE A 65 -19.27 -0.20 -12.02
N ASP A 66 -19.34 1.04 -12.49
CA ASP A 66 -19.27 2.23 -11.65
C ASP A 66 -20.39 2.25 -10.59
N PHE A 67 -21.62 1.95 -11.00
CA PHE A 67 -22.77 1.93 -10.10
C PHE A 67 -22.63 0.86 -9.00
N THR A 68 -22.16 -0.33 -9.35
CA THR A 68 -22.03 -1.43 -8.39
C THR A 68 -20.78 -1.33 -7.53
N SER A 69 -19.74 -0.63 -8.00
CA SER A 69 -18.53 -0.34 -7.22
C SER A 69 -18.76 0.63 -6.05
N THR A 70 -19.76 1.51 -6.17
CA THR A 70 -20.00 2.58 -5.21
C THR A 70 -21.06 2.22 -4.14
N HIS A 71 -21.72 1.07 -4.26
CA HIS A 71 -22.85 0.68 -3.41
C HIS A 71 -22.69 -0.76 -2.88
N ARG A 72 -22.44 -0.90 -1.57
CA ARG A 72 -22.35 -2.22 -0.92
C ARG A 72 -23.66 -3.00 -1.00
N GLY A 73 -23.58 -4.30 -1.27
CA GLY A 73 -24.70 -5.24 -1.27
C GLY A 73 -25.41 -5.43 -2.63
N ILE A 74 -24.96 -4.73 -3.68
CA ILE A 74 -25.50 -4.87 -5.05
C ILE A 74 -24.45 -5.30 -6.08
N GLU A 75 -23.27 -5.75 -5.64
CA GLU A 75 -22.14 -6.16 -6.47
C GLU A 75 -22.55 -7.24 -7.49
N LYS A 76 -23.37 -8.21 -7.03
CA LYS A 76 -23.90 -9.29 -7.88
C LYS A 76 -24.77 -8.79 -9.04
N LEU A 77 -25.28 -7.56 -8.99
CA LEU A 77 -26.09 -6.97 -10.07
C LEU A 77 -25.24 -6.75 -11.33
N GLY A 78 -24.02 -6.25 -11.17
CA GLY A 78 -23.09 -6.01 -12.28
C GLY A 78 -22.65 -7.33 -12.90
N GLU A 79 -22.28 -8.29 -12.06
CA GLU A 79 -21.96 -9.66 -12.49
C GLU A 79 -23.11 -10.29 -13.28
N ARG A 80 -24.35 -10.17 -12.78
CA ARG A 80 -25.55 -10.70 -13.44
C ARG A 80 -25.81 -10.04 -14.79
N PHE A 81 -25.63 -8.73 -14.88
CA PHE A 81 -25.80 -7.99 -16.13
C PHE A 81 -24.78 -8.45 -17.18
N ILE A 82 -23.50 -8.49 -16.81
CA ILE A 82 -22.43 -8.91 -17.73
C ILE A 82 -22.64 -10.37 -18.16
N LYS A 83 -23.01 -11.27 -17.23
CA LYS A 83 -23.36 -12.66 -17.56
C LYS A 83 -24.52 -12.77 -18.54
N PHE A 84 -25.53 -11.91 -18.42
CA PHE A 84 -26.63 -11.86 -19.39
C PHE A 84 -26.14 -11.40 -20.76
N VAL A 85 -25.32 -10.35 -20.83
CA VAL A 85 -24.73 -9.89 -22.11
C VAL A 85 -23.91 -11.01 -22.76
N ILE A 86 -23.07 -11.71 -22.00
CA ILE A 86 -22.32 -12.88 -22.48
C ILE A 86 -23.25 -13.98 -23.00
N SER A 87 -24.31 -14.30 -22.27
CA SER A 87 -25.22 -15.40 -22.66
C SER A 87 -25.96 -15.09 -23.97
N THR A 88 -26.17 -13.81 -24.31
CA THR A 88 -26.73 -13.43 -25.61
C THR A 88 -25.81 -13.70 -26.80
N GLY A 89 -24.55 -14.07 -26.55
CA GLY A 89 -23.51 -14.21 -27.58
C GLY A 89 -22.94 -12.86 -28.03
N TYR A 90 -23.20 -11.77 -27.30
CA TYR A 90 -22.62 -10.48 -27.59
C TYR A 90 -21.10 -10.53 -27.40
N LYS A 91 -20.37 -10.12 -28.43
CA LYS A 91 -18.92 -9.98 -28.46
C LYS A 91 -18.56 -8.59 -28.92
N ASP A 92 -17.38 -8.14 -28.54
CA ASP A 92 -16.80 -6.93 -29.11
C ASP A 92 -16.57 -7.08 -30.63
N LYS A 93 -16.61 -5.96 -31.34
CA LYS A 93 -16.14 -5.87 -32.73
C LYS A 93 -15.26 -4.64 -32.82
N PRO A 94 -13.94 -4.81 -33.01
CA PRO A 94 -13.05 -3.68 -33.20
C PRO A 94 -13.45 -2.86 -34.43
N ASP A 95 -13.39 -1.55 -34.27
CA ASP A 95 -13.30 -0.65 -35.41
C ASP A 95 -11.96 -0.91 -36.09
N VAL A 96 -11.92 -0.85 -37.42
CA VAL A 96 -10.73 -1.13 -38.21
C VAL A 96 -10.38 0.06 -39.10
N ASP A 97 -9.09 0.22 -39.40
CA ASP A 97 -8.60 1.20 -40.36
C ASP A 97 -8.86 0.76 -41.82
N VAL A 98 -8.33 1.52 -42.77
CA VAL A 98 -8.46 1.26 -44.22
C VAL A 98 -7.81 -0.06 -44.65
N ASP A 99 -6.82 -0.55 -43.90
CA ASP A 99 -6.11 -1.79 -44.15
C ASP A 99 -6.75 -2.98 -43.40
N GLY A 100 -7.85 -2.73 -42.67
CA GLY A 100 -8.55 -3.72 -41.87
C GLY A 100 -7.88 -4.03 -40.53
N LYS A 101 -6.91 -3.22 -40.10
CA LYS A 101 -6.25 -3.39 -38.79
C LYS A 101 -7.10 -2.77 -37.67
N PRO A 102 -7.22 -3.44 -36.51
CA PRO A 102 -7.96 -2.90 -35.37
C PRO A 102 -7.42 -1.55 -34.88
N LEU A 103 -8.31 -0.59 -34.66
CA LEU A 103 -8.00 0.66 -33.98
C LEU A 103 -7.89 0.42 -32.47
N LEU A 104 -6.69 0.63 -31.92
CA LEU A 104 -6.38 0.27 -30.53
C LEU A 104 -6.80 1.34 -29.50
N HIS A 105 -6.89 2.62 -29.88
CA HIS A 105 -7.28 3.69 -28.94
C HIS A 105 -8.80 3.68 -28.70
N ARG A 106 -9.23 3.07 -27.59
CA ARG A 106 -10.63 2.96 -27.20
C ARG A 106 -10.77 2.82 -25.69
N THR A 107 -11.57 3.68 -25.09
CA THR A 107 -12.08 3.47 -23.73
C THR A 107 -13.12 2.37 -23.78
N THR A 108 -12.80 1.26 -23.14
CA THR A 108 -13.64 0.08 -22.98
C THR A 108 -13.99 -0.08 -21.50
N PRO A 109 -15.03 -0.86 -21.17
CA PRO A 109 -15.30 -1.25 -19.80
C PRO A 109 -14.10 -1.89 -19.10
N ILE A 110 -13.17 -2.53 -19.83
CA ILE A 110 -11.99 -3.23 -19.27
C ILE A 110 -10.88 -2.28 -18.84
N ASN A 111 -10.61 -1.19 -19.56
CA ASN A 111 -9.54 -0.24 -19.24
C ASN A 111 -10.04 1.06 -18.57
N HIS A 112 -11.31 1.11 -18.16
CA HIS A 112 -11.91 2.22 -17.42
C HIS A 112 -11.43 2.31 -15.95
N GLU A 113 -11.19 3.52 -15.45
CA GLU A 113 -10.45 3.81 -14.20
C GLU A 113 -11.28 4.30 -12.99
N LYS A 114 -12.57 4.63 -13.11
CA LYS A 114 -13.35 5.09 -11.93
C LYS A 114 -13.69 3.95 -10.97
N THR A 115 -12.75 3.52 -10.15
CA THR A 115 -13.07 2.68 -8.98
C THR A 115 -12.13 3.02 -7.83
N GLN A 116 -12.36 4.16 -7.16
CA GLN A 116 -11.77 4.44 -5.85
C GLN A 116 -12.54 3.67 -4.77
N GLY A 117 -11.84 2.90 -3.94
CA GLY A 117 -12.32 2.50 -2.61
C GLY A 117 -13.25 1.28 -2.50
N ALA A 118 -13.24 0.35 -3.46
CA ALA A 118 -13.99 -0.91 -3.34
C ALA A 118 -13.08 -2.14 -3.30
N ASP A 119 -13.59 -3.23 -2.71
CA ASP A 119 -12.93 -4.52 -2.55
C ASP A 119 -12.47 -5.09 -3.91
N ASP A 120 -11.15 -5.26 -4.06
CA ASP A 120 -10.47 -5.75 -5.28
C ASP A 120 -11.03 -7.08 -5.79
N SER A 121 -11.60 -7.91 -4.92
CA SER A 121 -12.09 -9.24 -5.28
C SER A 121 -13.29 -9.21 -6.23
N HIS A 122 -14.21 -8.25 -6.05
CA HIS A 122 -15.37 -8.12 -6.93
C HIS A 122 -14.97 -7.61 -8.32
N PHE A 123 -14.00 -6.68 -8.36
CA PHE A 123 -13.48 -6.16 -9.62
C PHE A 123 -12.83 -7.25 -10.45
N ARG A 124 -12.05 -8.14 -9.83
CA ARG A 124 -11.45 -9.27 -10.55
C ARG A 124 -12.49 -10.11 -11.29
N ILE A 125 -13.61 -10.46 -10.64
CA ILE A 125 -14.68 -11.27 -11.27
C ILE A 125 -15.30 -10.53 -12.46
N THR A 126 -15.68 -9.27 -12.25
CA THR A 126 -16.33 -8.45 -13.29
C THR A 126 -15.39 -8.22 -14.48
N ARG A 127 -14.11 -7.92 -14.24
CA ARG A 127 -13.08 -7.78 -15.29
C ARG A 127 -12.87 -9.09 -16.04
N ALA A 128 -12.78 -10.22 -15.33
CA ALA A 128 -12.67 -11.54 -15.96
C ALA A 128 -13.89 -11.90 -16.82
N LEU A 129 -15.10 -11.48 -16.42
CA LEU A 129 -16.30 -11.63 -17.25
C LEU A 129 -16.25 -10.72 -18.48
N LEU A 130 -15.78 -9.48 -18.37
CA LEU A 130 -15.64 -8.60 -19.53
C LEU A 130 -14.71 -9.20 -20.59
N PHE A 131 -13.62 -9.89 -20.22
CA PHE A 131 -12.76 -10.60 -21.18
C PHE A 131 -13.47 -11.75 -21.93
N LYS A 132 -14.69 -12.14 -21.52
CA LYS A 132 -15.55 -13.03 -22.32
C LYS A 132 -16.34 -12.27 -23.40
N ILE A 133 -16.48 -10.95 -23.29
CA ILE A 133 -17.07 -10.08 -24.31
C ILE A 133 -15.97 -9.55 -25.25
N TYR A 134 -14.87 -9.08 -24.69
CA TYR A 134 -13.67 -8.61 -25.39
C TYR A 134 -12.66 -9.76 -25.47
N ASP A 135 -12.99 -10.80 -26.23
CA ASP A 135 -12.22 -12.06 -26.30
C ASP A 135 -11.19 -12.11 -27.45
N ARG A 136 -10.98 -10.97 -28.12
CA ARG A 136 -9.92 -10.79 -29.13
C ARG A 136 -8.63 -10.30 -28.46
N PHE A 137 -7.77 -11.23 -28.10
CA PHE A 137 -6.48 -10.95 -27.45
C PHE A 137 -5.40 -10.46 -28.44
N ASP A 138 -5.67 -10.50 -29.74
CA ASP A 138 -4.87 -9.80 -30.75
C ASP A 138 -5.17 -8.29 -30.80
N VAL A 139 -6.10 -7.81 -29.96
CA VAL A 139 -6.46 -6.41 -29.81
C VAL A 139 -6.22 -5.96 -28.38
N ASN A 140 -5.10 -5.31 -28.15
CA ASN A 140 -4.75 -4.74 -26.86
C ASN A 140 -5.23 -3.28 -26.76
N TYR A 141 -6.53 -3.07 -26.50
CA TYR A 141 -7.07 -1.70 -26.50
C TYR A 141 -6.42 -0.83 -25.43
N VAL A 142 -6.06 0.39 -25.84
CA VAL A 142 -5.37 1.40 -25.06
C VAL A 142 -6.36 2.50 -24.66
N HIS A 143 -6.41 2.82 -23.36
CA HIS A 143 -7.19 3.95 -22.87
C HIS A 143 -6.56 5.26 -23.38
N PRO A 144 -7.30 6.13 -24.10
CA PRO A 144 -6.71 7.29 -24.77
C PRO A 144 -6.10 8.37 -23.87
N GLU A 145 -6.43 8.39 -22.58
CA GLU A 145 -5.92 9.41 -21.64
C GLU A 145 -4.83 8.86 -20.72
N SER A 146 -4.96 7.60 -20.29
CA SER A 146 -4.06 7.01 -19.28
C SER A 146 -3.05 6.04 -19.86
N GLY A 147 -3.20 5.63 -21.13
CA GLY A 147 -2.36 4.59 -21.73
C GLY A 147 -2.68 3.18 -21.23
N ARG A 148 -3.68 3.00 -20.35
CA ARG A 148 -4.00 1.70 -19.77
C ARG A 148 -4.53 0.71 -20.78
N THR A 149 -3.86 -0.43 -20.90
CA THR A 149 -4.25 -1.48 -21.85
C THR A 149 -5.04 -2.62 -21.23
N HIS A 150 -5.67 -3.42 -22.09
CA HIS A 150 -6.30 -4.68 -21.67
C HIS A 150 -5.29 -5.62 -21.02
N PHE A 151 -4.07 -5.69 -21.56
CA PHE A 151 -3.00 -6.50 -20.97
C PHE A 151 -2.59 -5.99 -19.57
N HIS A 152 -2.45 -4.68 -19.38
CA HIS A 152 -2.19 -4.10 -18.05
C HIS A 152 -3.30 -4.43 -17.05
N VAL A 153 -4.56 -4.40 -17.48
CA VAL A 153 -5.70 -4.76 -16.63
C VAL A 153 -5.67 -6.25 -16.27
N ALA A 154 -5.36 -7.13 -17.23
CA ALA A 154 -5.22 -8.56 -16.96
C ALA A 154 -4.12 -8.85 -15.93
N CYS A 155 -2.99 -8.14 -16.01
CA CYS A 155 -1.90 -8.26 -15.05
C CYS A 155 -2.27 -7.71 -13.66
N ASN A 156 -2.85 -6.51 -13.62
CA ASN A 156 -3.21 -5.84 -12.36
C ASN A 156 -4.23 -6.62 -11.52
N PHE A 157 -5.24 -7.21 -12.18
CA PHE A 157 -6.33 -7.93 -11.53
C PHE A 157 -6.10 -9.44 -11.43
N ASP A 158 -4.90 -9.93 -11.69
CA ASP A 158 -4.58 -11.37 -11.61
C ASP A 158 -5.53 -12.24 -12.45
N ILE A 159 -5.61 -11.94 -13.75
CA ILE A 159 -6.38 -12.73 -14.71
C ILE A 159 -5.38 -13.50 -15.56
N ALA A 160 -4.66 -14.42 -14.92
CA ALA A 160 -3.50 -15.12 -15.49
C ALA A 160 -3.79 -15.76 -16.86
N ASN A 161 -4.94 -16.42 -17.02
CA ASN A 161 -5.33 -17.06 -18.28
C ASN A 161 -5.60 -16.07 -19.43
N VAL A 162 -5.83 -14.80 -19.14
CA VAL A 162 -5.96 -13.74 -20.15
C VAL A 162 -4.59 -13.14 -20.44
N ALA A 163 -3.80 -12.87 -19.41
CA ALA A 163 -2.42 -12.38 -19.57
C ALA A 163 -1.58 -13.37 -20.40
N GLU A 164 -1.67 -14.66 -20.11
CA GLU A 164 -1.02 -15.73 -20.86
C GLU A 164 -1.38 -15.70 -22.34
N LYS A 165 -2.66 -15.51 -22.68
CA LYS A 165 -3.09 -15.40 -24.09
C LYS A 165 -2.54 -14.19 -24.81
N PHE A 166 -2.43 -13.04 -24.13
CA PHE A 166 -1.78 -11.88 -24.73
C PHE A 166 -0.31 -12.19 -25.03
N LEU A 167 0.40 -12.80 -24.08
CA LEU A 167 1.81 -13.19 -24.24
C LEU A 167 2.02 -14.24 -25.34
N GLU A 168 1.17 -15.27 -25.40
CA GLU A 168 1.17 -16.30 -26.47
C GLU A 168 0.99 -15.69 -27.87
N LEU A 169 0.27 -14.57 -27.98
CA LEU A 169 0.07 -13.82 -29.23
C LEU A 169 1.18 -12.79 -29.51
N GLY A 170 2.25 -12.79 -28.72
CA GLY A 170 3.43 -11.94 -28.92
C GLY A 170 3.29 -10.53 -28.36
N GLN A 171 2.38 -10.30 -27.41
CA GLN A 171 2.36 -9.05 -26.65
C GLN A 171 3.68 -8.89 -25.90
N ASP A 172 4.33 -7.74 -26.06
CA ASP A 172 5.54 -7.41 -25.32
C ASP A 172 5.24 -7.33 -23.81
N PRO A 173 5.87 -8.16 -22.96
CA PRO A 173 5.70 -8.11 -21.51
C PRO A 173 6.23 -6.82 -20.88
N ASN A 174 7.06 -6.07 -21.61
CA ASN A 174 7.67 -4.80 -21.19
C ASN A 174 6.92 -3.58 -21.76
N CYS A 175 5.72 -3.76 -22.32
CA CYS A 175 5.05 -2.72 -23.07
C CYS A 175 4.87 -1.41 -22.27
N LEU A 176 5.44 -0.34 -22.80
CA LEU A 176 5.26 1.03 -22.35
C LEU A 176 4.36 1.72 -23.39
N GLU A 177 3.08 1.92 -23.08
CA GLU A 177 2.20 2.60 -24.04
C GLU A 177 2.55 4.09 -24.18
N GLN A 178 2.18 4.65 -25.34
CA GLN A 178 2.62 5.96 -25.85
C GLN A 178 2.33 7.17 -24.94
N LEU A 179 1.41 7.05 -23.98
CA LEU A 179 1.17 8.06 -22.96
C LEU A 179 1.99 7.65 -21.74
N SER A 180 3.05 8.40 -21.46
CA SER A 180 4.10 8.15 -20.46
C SER A 180 3.62 8.10 -19.00
N LEU A 181 2.36 7.80 -18.73
CA LEU A 181 1.74 7.79 -17.41
C LEU A 181 1.59 6.39 -16.82
N ILE A 182 1.63 5.33 -17.62
CA ILE A 182 1.45 3.96 -17.13
C ILE A 182 2.77 3.25 -16.82
N ASP A 183 2.77 2.52 -15.71
CA ASP A 183 3.86 1.65 -15.30
C ASP A 183 3.86 0.34 -16.12
N PRO A 184 5.04 -0.26 -16.39
CA PRO A 184 5.10 -1.56 -17.04
C PRO A 184 4.21 -2.64 -16.38
N PRO A 185 3.81 -3.69 -17.12
CA PRO A 185 2.98 -4.76 -16.58
C PRO A 185 3.54 -5.38 -15.29
N LEU A 186 4.86 -5.57 -15.21
CA LEU A 186 5.53 -6.13 -14.03
C LEU A 186 5.40 -5.22 -12.80
N HIS A 187 5.57 -3.91 -12.94
CA HIS A 187 5.37 -2.92 -11.86
C HIS A 187 3.93 -2.96 -11.33
N THR A 188 2.98 -3.06 -12.24
CA THR A 188 1.56 -3.13 -11.90
C THR A 188 1.23 -4.43 -11.15
N ALA A 189 1.82 -5.55 -11.56
CA ALA A 189 1.71 -6.84 -10.90
C ALA A 189 2.32 -6.83 -9.49
N VAL A 190 3.52 -6.26 -9.33
CA VAL A 190 4.17 -6.21 -8.01
C VAL A 190 3.46 -5.25 -7.05
N SER A 191 2.81 -4.20 -7.56
CA SER A 191 2.07 -3.23 -6.73
C SER A 191 0.76 -3.77 -6.15
N SER A 192 0.04 -4.66 -6.85
CA SER A 192 -1.24 -5.19 -6.35
C SER A 192 -1.08 -6.40 -5.44
N TRP A 193 0.02 -7.15 -5.59
CA TRP A 193 0.40 -8.39 -4.87
C TRP A 193 -0.73 -9.39 -4.54
N ALA A 194 -1.82 -9.36 -5.30
CA ALA A 194 -2.95 -10.25 -5.10
C ALA A 194 -2.59 -11.71 -5.41
N ASN A 195 -1.56 -11.94 -6.23
CA ASN A 195 -1.09 -13.28 -6.60
C ASN A 195 0.33 -13.26 -7.21
N PRO A 196 1.30 -13.99 -6.65
CA PRO A 196 2.64 -14.15 -7.24
C PRO A 196 2.67 -14.80 -8.62
N GLY A 197 1.63 -15.55 -9.00
CA GLY A 197 1.60 -16.29 -10.28
C GLY A 197 1.69 -15.39 -11.51
N ILE A 198 1.14 -14.17 -11.45
CA ILE A 198 1.22 -13.23 -12.57
C ILE A 198 2.64 -12.66 -12.75
N VAL A 199 3.39 -12.52 -11.66
CA VAL A 199 4.78 -12.06 -11.65
C VAL A 199 5.68 -13.12 -12.29
N ASP A 200 5.53 -14.37 -11.85
CA ASP A 200 6.25 -15.51 -12.45
C ASP A 200 5.91 -15.68 -13.94
N LEU A 201 4.63 -15.55 -14.32
CA LEU A 201 4.20 -15.61 -15.71
C LEU A 201 4.89 -14.53 -16.57
N LEU A 202 4.90 -13.27 -16.11
CA LEU A 202 5.53 -12.17 -16.84
C LEU A 202 7.04 -12.37 -16.98
N LEU A 203 7.73 -12.73 -15.90
CA LEU A 203 9.17 -12.94 -15.88
C LEU A 203 9.59 -14.10 -16.80
N ARG A 204 8.86 -15.22 -16.78
CA ARG A 204 9.10 -16.35 -17.71
C ARG A 204 8.87 -16.02 -19.17
N ASN A 205 8.05 -15.00 -19.47
CA ASN A 205 7.80 -14.53 -20.82
C ASN A 205 8.68 -13.35 -21.23
N GLY A 206 9.71 -13.01 -20.45
CA GLY A 206 10.73 -12.02 -20.83
C GLY A 206 10.46 -10.60 -20.34
N ALA A 207 9.60 -10.42 -19.32
CA ALA A 207 9.57 -9.16 -18.58
C ALA A 207 10.96 -8.89 -17.96
N ASP A 208 11.49 -7.69 -18.14
CA ASP A 208 12.77 -7.29 -17.55
C ASP A 208 12.56 -6.87 -16.08
N PRO A 209 13.13 -7.61 -15.10
CA PRO A 209 13.00 -7.27 -13.69
C PRO A 209 13.71 -5.96 -13.31
N ASN A 210 14.45 -5.34 -14.23
CA ASN A 210 15.18 -4.09 -14.05
C ASN A 210 14.58 -2.92 -14.84
N LEU A 211 13.50 -3.13 -15.59
CA LEU A 211 12.90 -2.08 -16.41
C LEU A 211 12.48 -0.91 -15.51
N ALA A 212 12.96 0.28 -15.81
CA ALA A 212 12.56 1.48 -15.08
C ALA A 212 11.29 2.07 -15.70
N ASN A 213 10.34 2.49 -14.87
CA ASN A 213 9.20 3.30 -15.33
C ASN A 213 9.63 4.75 -15.61
N LYS A 214 8.69 5.62 -15.97
CA LYS A 214 8.95 7.05 -16.23
C LYS A 214 9.60 7.82 -15.06
N ASP A 215 9.41 7.37 -13.83
CA ASP A 215 9.97 7.97 -12.62
C ASP A 215 11.33 7.35 -12.25
N GLY A 216 11.86 6.47 -13.10
CA GLY A 216 13.10 5.73 -12.85
C GLY A 216 12.92 4.53 -11.91
N LEU A 217 11.70 4.24 -11.46
CA LEU A 217 11.42 3.17 -10.51
C LEU A 217 11.47 1.81 -11.21
N THR A 218 12.29 0.89 -10.69
CA THR A 218 12.28 -0.53 -11.07
C THR A 218 11.19 -1.30 -10.29
N PRO A 219 10.87 -2.56 -10.65
CA PRO A 219 9.96 -3.38 -9.85
C PRO A 219 10.34 -3.45 -8.36
N LEU A 220 11.62 -3.54 -8.02
CA LEU A 220 12.09 -3.51 -6.62
C LEU A 220 11.76 -2.18 -5.91
N HIS A 221 11.81 -1.04 -6.59
CA HIS A 221 11.37 0.24 -6.01
C HIS A 221 9.87 0.21 -5.71
N VAL A 222 9.05 -0.34 -6.62
CA VAL A 222 7.61 -0.45 -6.41
C VAL A 222 7.28 -1.38 -5.24
N ILE A 223 8.02 -2.48 -5.10
CA ILE A 223 7.93 -3.37 -3.93
C ILE A 223 8.30 -2.63 -2.65
N ALA A 224 9.43 -1.91 -2.65
CA ALA A 224 9.90 -1.13 -1.50
C ALA A 224 8.99 0.03 -1.10
N ARG A 225 8.15 0.50 -2.04
CA ARG A 225 7.10 1.50 -1.79
C ARG A 225 5.89 0.92 -1.06
N SER A 226 5.72 -0.39 -0.97
CA SER A 226 4.56 -1.04 -0.33
C SER A 226 4.84 -1.42 1.13
N ALA A 227 4.14 -0.79 2.06
CA ALA A 227 4.28 -1.05 3.50
C ALA A 227 3.37 -2.16 4.05
N PHE A 228 2.50 -2.75 3.22
CA PHE A 228 1.34 -3.54 3.66
C PHE A 228 1.60 -5.03 3.90
N PHE A 229 2.68 -5.60 3.35
CA PHE A 229 2.90 -7.06 3.34
C PHE A 229 4.17 -7.53 4.06
N GLU A 230 4.71 -6.72 4.98
CA GLU A 230 5.83 -7.08 5.88
C GLU A 230 7.01 -7.83 5.22
N GLY A 231 7.37 -7.49 3.99
CA GLY A 231 8.50 -8.11 3.27
C GLY A 231 8.17 -9.38 2.48
N TYR A 232 7.01 -10.02 2.67
CA TYR A 232 6.61 -11.23 1.91
C TYR A 232 6.67 -11.02 0.39
N VAL A 233 6.35 -9.81 -0.06
CA VAL A 233 6.44 -9.41 -1.47
C VAL A 233 7.86 -9.51 -2.00
N ALA A 234 8.84 -9.02 -1.22
CA ALA A 234 10.24 -9.05 -1.61
C ALA A 234 10.77 -10.48 -1.64
N ILE A 235 10.48 -11.29 -0.61
CA ILE A 235 10.87 -12.70 -0.51
C ILE A 235 10.42 -13.46 -1.77
N VAL A 236 9.13 -13.42 -2.06
CA VAL A 236 8.58 -14.17 -3.20
C VAL A 236 9.08 -13.63 -4.53
N PHE A 237 9.33 -12.32 -4.65
CA PHE A 237 9.94 -11.77 -5.85
C PHE A 237 11.36 -12.32 -6.06
N PHE A 238 12.22 -12.31 -5.03
CA PHE A 238 13.58 -12.86 -5.12
C PHE A 238 13.56 -14.38 -5.37
N ASP A 239 12.69 -15.15 -4.71
CA ASP A 239 12.51 -16.57 -4.99
C ASP A 239 12.19 -16.85 -6.47
N ILE A 240 11.32 -16.02 -7.09
CA ILE A 240 10.98 -16.14 -8.51
C ILE A 240 12.17 -15.75 -9.40
N ILE A 241 12.91 -14.69 -9.04
CA ILE A 241 14.13 -14.28 -9.75
C ILE A 241 15.16 -15.42 -9.75
N ASP A 242 15.43 -16.01 -8.59
CA ASP A 242 16.37 -17.13 -8.44
C ASP A 242 15.91 -18.37 -9.18
N THR A 243 14.63 -18.74 -9.03
CA THR A 243 14.04 -19.91 -9.71
C THR A 243 14.13 -19.79 -11.22
N ASN A 244 13.89 -18.60 -11.76
CA ASN A 244 13.97 -18.32 -13.20
C ASN A 244 15.39 -17.94 -13.65
N GLN A 245 16.39 -17.98 -12.76
CA GLN A 245 17.80 -17.66 -13.04
C GLN A 245 17.98 -16.27 -13.68
N LEU A 246 17.20 -15.30 -13.22
CA LEU A 246 17.24 -13.91 -13.67
C LEU A 246 18.22 -13.10 -12.83
N THR A 247 18.70 -11.99 -13.36
CA THR A 247 19.55 -11.04 -12.62
C THR A 247 18.77 -9.77 -12.34
N VAL A 248 18.78 -9.34 -11.07
CA VAL A 248 18.15 -8.10 -10.63
C VAL A 248 19.19 -7.12 -10.07
N GLN A 249 19.05 -5.85 -10.43
CA GLN A 249 19.87 -4.73 -9.97
C GLN A 249 19.29 -4.18 -8.67
N VAL A 250 19.74 -4.75 -7.55
CA VAL A 250 19.23 -4.40 -6.21
C VAL A 250 19.47 -2.93 -5.85
N ASP A 251 20.58 -2.35 -6.30
CA ASP A 251 20.95 -0.95 -6.07
C ASP A 251 20.66 -0.02 -7.26
N ALA A 252 19.72 -0.39 -8.14
CA ALA A 252 19.25 0.52 -9.19
C ALA A 252 18.80 1.86 -8.58
N ARG A 253 18.97 2.96 -9.31
CA ARG A 253 18.60 4.30 -8.83
C ARG A 253 17.45 4.87 -9.62
N ASP A 254 16.46 5.42 -8.92
CA ASP A 254 15.36 6.18 -9.52
C ASP A 254 15.82 7.56 -10.05
N ASN A 255 14.90 8.33 -10.62
CA ASN A 255 15.20 9.66 -11.16
C ASN A 255 15.62 10.67 -10.07
N SER A 256 15.34 10.38 -8.79
CA SER A 256 15.81 11.16 -7.63
C SER A 256 17.13 10.63 -7.06
N GLY A 257 17.73 9.61 -7.69
CA GLY A 257 18.97 8.98 -7.24
C GLY A 257 18.80 8.00 -6.08
N ARG A 258 17.57 7.64 -5.71
CA ARG A 258 17.27 6.75 -4.57
C ARG A 258 17.31 5.28 -4.98
N THR A 259 17.79 4.42 -4.08
CA THR A 259 17.76 2.95 -4.24
C THR A 259 16.49 2.33 -3.66
N PRO A 260 16.14 1.08 -4.01
CA PRO A 260 15.07 0.33 -3.34
C PRO A 260 15.25 0.28 -1.82
N LEU A 261 16.49 0.16 -1.33
CA LEU A 261 16.78 0.16 0.11
C LEU A 261 16.38 1.49 0.76
N GLN A 262 16.66 2.63 0.11
CA GLN A 262 16.22 3.94 0.60
C GLN A 262 14.70 4.07 0.59
N TRP A 263 14.01 3.55 -0.43
CA TRP A 263 12.55 3.48 -0.45
C TRP A 263 11.98 2.62 0.69
N ALA A 264 12.61 1.49 1.01
CA ALA A 264 12.19 0.61 2.09
C ALA A 264 12.36 1.28 3.46
N VAL A 265 13.43 2.07 3.65
CA VAL A 265 13.67 2.87 4.85
C VAL A 265 12.65 4.02 4.96
N LEU A 266 12.35 4.72 3.86
CA LEU A 266 11.33 5.77 3.81
C LEU A 266 9.93 5.25 4.17
N ASN A 267 9.59 4.05 3.70
CA ASN A 267 8.34 3.37 4.02
C ASN A 267 8.40 2.57 5.33
N VAL A 268 9.50 2.74 6.08
CA VAL A 268 9.70 2.17 7.42
C VAL A 268 9.39 0.67 7.42
N SER A 269 9.92 -0.09 6.46
CA SER A 269 9.54 -1.50 6.21
C SER A 269 10.67 -2.48 6.54
N PRO A 270 10.77 -2.97 7.79
CA PRO A 270 11.89 -3.81 8.23
C PRO A 270 12.08 -5.07 7.40
N GLY A 271 11.01 -5.78 7.06
CA GLY A 271 11.09 -7.02 6.28
C GLY A 271 11.66 -6.79 4.88
N ILE A 272 11.33 -5.67 4.22
CA ILE A 272 11.90 -5.34 2.91
C ILE A 272 13.37 -4.91 3.07
N VAL A 273 13.70 -4.16 4.12
CA VAL A 273 15.09 -3.78 4.41
C VAL A 273 15.97 -5.03 4.62
N GLU A 274 15.51 -5.98 5.43
CA GLU A 274 16.23 -7.24 5.68
C GLU A 274 16.40 -8.03 4.38
N GLU A 275 15.33 -8.19 3.61
CA GLU A 275 15.36 -8.94 2.35
C GLU A 275 16.29 -8.29 1.30
N LEU A 276 16.25 -6.97 1.14
CA LEU A 276 17.16 -6.26 0.22
C LEU A 276 18.62 -6.42 0.64
N LEU A 277 18.92 -6.40 1.94
CA LEU A 277 20.27 -6.60 2.47
C LEU A 277 20.74 -8.05 2.32
N ASP A 278 19.84 -9.02 2.46
CA ASP A 278 20.13 -10.44 2.18
C ASP A 278 20.41 -10.71 0.71
N ASN A 279 19.78 -9.94 -0.17
CA ASN A 279 19.99 -10.01 -1.61
C ASN A 279 21.07 -9.02 -2.12
N GLY A 280 21.93 -8.51 -1.22
CA GLY A 280 23.16 -7.82 -1.60
C GLY A 280 23.05 -6.32 -1.84
N ALA A 281 22.04 -5.64 -1.29
CA ALA A 281 22.00 -4.18 -1.27
C ALA A 281 23.24 -3.58 -0.58
N ASP A 282 23.92 -2.66 -1.25
CA ASP A 282 25.20 -2.10 -0.80
C ASP A 282 25.03 -0.98 0.25
N LEU A 283 25.45 -1.27 1.48
CA LEU A 283 25.46 -0.28 2.57
C LEU A 283 26.60 0.74 2.47
N SER A 284 27.67 0.48 1.72
CA SER A 284 28.82 1.39 1.64
C SER A 284 28.48 2.71 0.92
N ARG A 285 27.42 2.70 0.10
CA ARG A 285 26.91 3.85 -0.64
C ARG A 285 25.52 4.28 -0.18
N PHE A 286 25.00 3.64 0.87
CA PHE A 286 23.70 3.96 1.44
C PHE A 286 23.78 5.30 2.16
N THR A 287 22.84 6.19 1.85
CA THR A 287 22.65 7.45 2.57
C THR A 287 21.27 7.41 3.22
N PHE A 288 21.24 7.67 4.53
CA PHE A 288 19.98 7.73 5.27
C PHE A 288 19.09 8.85 4.69
N PRO A 289 17.80 8.60 4.44
CA PRO A 289 16.92 9.62 3.88
C PRO A 289 16.78 10.84 4.78
N THR A 290 16.61 12.02 4.20
CA THR A 290 16.43 13.28 4.94
C THR A 290 14.99 13.46 5.39
N GLU A 291 14.74 14.37 6.33
CA GLU A 291 13.40 14.71 6.82
C GLU A 291 12.41 15.02 5.67
N SER A 292 12.84 15.76 4.65
CA SER A 292 11.99 16.12 3.51
C SER A 292 11.62 14.93 2.61
N ASP A 293 12.38 13.84 2.68
CA ASP A 293 12.12 12.65 1.87
C ASP A 293 10.99 11.79 2.47
N PHE A 294 10.74 11.91 3.78
CA PHE A 294 9.60 11.29 4.45
C PHE A 294 8.32 12.06 4.10
N ASP A 295 7.64 11.61 3.05
CA ASP A 295 6.38 12.21 2.57
C ASP A 295 5.26 12.10 3.63
N GLU A 296 4.61 13.23 3.89
CA GLU A 296 3.48 13.36 4.82
C GLU A 296 2.33 12.42 4.49
N LYS A 297 2.10 12.10 3.20
CA LYS A 297 0.98 11.26 2.76
C LYS A 297 1.06 9.82 3.28
N TYR A 298 2.25 9.25 3.43
CA TYR A 298 2.43 7.86 3.85
C TYR A 298 2.42 7.69 5.37
N LEU A 299 2.78 8.73 6.11
CA LEU A 299 2.75 8.78 7.57
C LEU A 299 1.45 9.42 8.10
N ASN A 300 0.61 10.02 7.25
CA ASN A 300 -0.68 10.65 7.60
C ASN A 300 -1.85 9.69 7.90
N TYR A 301 -1.65 8.37 7.88
CA TYR A 301 -2.59 7.44 8.51
C TYR A 301 -2.50 7.47 10.05
N CYS A 302 -1.72 8.39 10.64
CA CYS A 302 -1.67 8.67 12.08
C CYS A 302 -2.90 9.41 12.62
N GLY A 303 -4.08 8.82 12.49
CA GLY A 303 -5.27 9.29 13.20
C GLY A 303 -5.33 8.83 14.66
N ASP A 304 -4.74 7.67 14.98
CA ASP A 304 -4.79 7.03 16.30
C ASP A 304 -3.39 6.67 16.86
N TYR A 305 -3.36 6.34 18.16
CA TYR A 305 -2.13 5.99 18.89
C TYR A 305 -1.48 4.69 18.38
N GLU A 306 -2.26 3.73 17.89
CA GLU A 306 -1.75 2.44 17.40
C GLU A 306 -0.91 2.62 16.14
N SER A 307 -1.33 3.55 15.28
CA SER A 307 -0.63 3.95 14.06
C SER A 307 0.71 4.61 14.39
N ARG A 308 0.76 5.46 15.41
CA ARG A 308 2.02 6.08 15.89
C ARG A 308 2.96 5.04 16.47
N LEU A 309 2.47 4.12 17.31
CA LEU A 309 3.27 3.02 17.87
C LEU A 309 3.89 2.19 16.76
N ASN A 310 3.11 1.93 15.71
CA ASN A 310 3.58 1.13 14.59
C ASN A 310 4.81 1.74 13.91
N ILE A 311 4.78 3.04 13.63
CA ILE A 311 5.87 3.69 12.90
C ILE A 311 7.13 3.72 13.76
N VAL A 312 7.03 4.08 15.05
CA VAL A 312 8.16 4.11 15.99
C VAL A 312 8.86 2.76 16.03
N THR A 313 8.09 1.70 16.28
CA THR A 313 8.63 0.36 16.43
C THR A 313 9.23 -0.13 15.11
N ARG A 314 8.59 0.15 13.98
CA ARG A 314 9.11 -0.20 12.65
C ARG A 314 10.40 0.57 12.33
N LEU A 315 10.48 1.87 12.62
CA LEU A 315 11.67 2.68 12.33
C LEU A 315 12.84 2.23 13.18
N GLY A 316 12.61 1.99 14.47
CA GLY A 316 13.63 1.44 15.36
C GLY A 316 14.12 0.07 14.87
N THR A 317 13.25 -0.73 14.27
CA THR A 317 13.61 -2.06 13.74
C THR A 317 14.44 -1.93 12.46
N VAL A 318 14.03 -1.05 11.55
CA VAL A 318 14.83 -0.72 10.35
C VAL A 318 16.25 -0.31 10.76
N ILE A 319 16.39 0.59 11.72
CA ILE A 319 17.70 1.05 12.19
C ILE A 319 18.48 -0.10 12.81
N ALA A 320 17.86 -0.90 13.69
CA ALA A 320 18.53 -2.04 14.30
C ALA A 320 19.01 -3.07 13.26
N VAL A 321 18.25 -3.29 12.18
CA VAL A 321 18.66 -4.15 11.05
C VAL A 321 19.86 -3.54 10.33
N LEU A 322 19.85 -2.25 10.02
CA LEU A 322 20.97 -1.55 9.40
C LEU A 322 22.25 -1.64 10.26
N GLU A 323 22.15 -1.33 11.55
CA GLU A 323 23.28 -1.41 12.51
C GLU A 323 23.84 -2.84 12.63
N LYS A 324 22.95 -3.85 12.70
CA LYS A 324 23.35 -5.26 12.71
C LYS A 324 24.14 -5.65 11.45
N ARG A 325 23.90 -4.96 10.34
CA ARG A 325 24.58 -5.16 9.05
C ARG A 325 25.80 -4.25 8.87
N GLY A 326 26.21 -3.53 9.91
CA GLY A 326 27.42 -2.71 9.93
C GLY A 326 27.23 -1.27 9.48
N TYR A 327 25.99 -0.78 9.34
CA TYR A 327 25.74 0.63 9.10
C TYR A 327 25.86 1.43 10.39
N GLU A 328 26.72 2.45 10.40
CA GLU A 328 26.83 3.40 11.50
C GLU A 328 26.02 4.65 11.18
N LEU A 329 25.10 5.03 12.07
CA LEU A 329 24.35 6.26 11.94
C LEU A 329 25.29 7.46 12.06
N ASP A 330 25.28 8.33 11.04
CA ASP A 330 25.98 9.60 11.09
C ASP A 330 25.13 10.69 11.79
N GLN A 331 25.74 11.84 12.06
CA GLN A 331 25.08 12.98 12.71
C GLN A 331 23.82 13.46 11.96
N SER A 332 23.81 13.37 10.63
CA SER A 332 22.68 13.81 9.80
C SER A 332 21.49 12.85 9.93
N ALA A 333 21.76 11.54 9.91
CA ALA A 333 20.78 10.51 10.14
C ALA A 333 20.16 10.62 11.54
N PHE A 334 21.00 10.81 12.58
CA PHE A 334 20.54 11.07 13.94
C PHE A 334 19.63 12.30 14.03
N LEU A 335 20.02 13.41 13.40
CA LEU A 335 19.21 14.62 13.39
C LEU A 335 17.88 14.40 12.67
N THR A 336 17.87 13.66 11.58
CA THR A 336 16.64 13.32 10.84
C THR A 336 15.69 12.48 11.69
N ILE A 337 16.18 11.41 12.32
CA ILE A 337 15.39 10.56 13.22
C ILE A 337 14.80 11.41 14.35
N LYS A 338 15.61 12.29 14.96
CA LYS A 338 15.16 13.22 16.00
C LYS A 338 14.01 14.11 15.51
N LYS A 339 14.11 14.66 14.30
CA LYS A 339 13.06 15.52 13.75
C LYS A 339 11.76 14.77 13.46
N LEU A 340 11.85 13.54 12.96
CA LEU A 340 10.68 12.68 12.77
C LEU A 340 9.96 12.42 14.10
N PHE A 341 10.70 12.20 15.19
CA PHE A 341 10.10 12.01 16.52
C PHE A 341 9.27 13.21 16.97
N ILE A 342 9.74 14.44 16.69
CA ILE A 342 8.99 15.68 16.97
C ILE A 342 7.77 15.77 16.06
N LYS A 343 8.00 15.65 14.74
CA LYS A 343 6.98 15.88 13.71
C LYS A 343 5.73 15.02 13.94
N TYR A 344 5.93 13.79 14.43
CA TYR A 344 4.85 12.85 14.68
C TYR A 344 4.46 12.71 16.15
N ASN A 345 4.95 13.60 17.03
CA ASN A 345 4.66 13.67 18.45
C ASN A 345 4.86 12.33 19.18
N TRP A 346 6.03 11.72 18.97
CA TRP A 346 6.39 10.41 19.52
C TRP A 346 6.93 10.46 20.95
N PHE A 347 7.12 11.63 21.55
CA PHE A 347 7.43 11.72 22.98
C PHE A 347 6.15 11.54 23.79
N ALA A 348 6.21 10.71 24.83
CA ALA A 348 5.11 10.48 25.76
C ALA A 348 4.78 11.76 26.53
N ASP A 349 3.49 12.04 26.75
CA ASP A 349 3.06 13.11 27.63
C ASP A 349 3.16 12.63 29.10
N SER A 350 4.30 12.91 29.74
CA SER A 350 4.64 12.33 31.05
C SER A 350 3.65 12.66 32.17
N GLU A 351 2.85 13.73 32.03
CA GLU A 351 1.84 14.12 33.01
C GLU A 351 0.63 13.16 33.06
N ASP A 352 0.22 12.59 31.93
CA ASP A 352 -0.91 11.67 31.86
C ASP A 352 -0.60 10.30 32.46
N LEU A 353 0.65 9.82 32.28
CA LEU A 353 1.16 8.61 32.93
C LEU A 353 1.13 8.75 34.47
N GLN A 354 1.63 9.88 34.98
CA GLN A 354 1.64 10.16 36.42
C GLN A 354 0.23 10.27 37.00
N ARG A 355 -0.72 10.81 36.23
CA ARG A 355 -2.14 10.89 36.63
C ARG A 355 -2.80 9.52 36.69
N SER A 356 -2.52 8.64 35.73
CA SER A 356 -3.12 7.29 35.70
C SER A 356 -2.48 6.32 36.69
N LEU A 357 -1.21 6.49 37.06
CA LEU A 357 -0.60 5.74 38.15
C LEU A 357 -1.24 6.00 39.52
N ARG A 358 -1.99 7.10 39.67
CA ARG A 358 -2.78 7.44 40.87
C ARG A 358 -4.20 6.87 40.84
N ASP A 359 -4.61 6.25 39.75
CA ASP A 359 -5.93 5.64 39.58
C ASP A 359 -5.90 4.17 40.01
N GLU A 360 -6.61 3.84 41.11
CA GLU A 360 -6.63 2.49 41.68
C GLU A 360 -7.20 1.43 40.72
N GLU A 361 -8.17 1.80 39.89
CA GLU A 361 -8.75 0.89 38.91
C GLU A 361 -7.74 0.56 37.81
N PHE A 362 -7.03 1.57 37.33
CA PHE A 362 -5.94 1.38 36.38
C PHE A 362 -4.83 0.48 36.92
N VAL A 363 -4.34 0.74 38.13
CA VAL A 363 -3.28 -0.06 38.77
C VAL A 363 -3.70 -1.53 38.91
N ARG A 364 -4.95 -1.78 39.30
CA ARG A 364 -5.48 -3.13 39.43
C ARG A 364 -5.50 -3.87 38.10
N GLU A 365 -5.93 -3.22 37.01
CA GLU A 365 -5.96 -3.84 35.68
C GLU A 365 -4.54 -4.01 35.11
N ALA A 366 -3.65 -3.05 35.30
CA ALA A 366 -2.24 -3.13 34.86
C ALA A 366 -1.49 -4.30 35.52
N LYS A 367 -1.75 -4.61 36.79
CA LYS A 367 -1.15 -5.75 37.51
C LYS A 367 -1.60 -7.12 36.98
N LYS A 368 -2.74 -7.20 36.28
CA LYS A 368 -3.24 -8.46 35.69
C LYS A 368 -2.60 -8.76 34.35
N VAL A 369 -2.05 -7.75 33.68
CA VAL A 369 -1.42 -7.89 32.37
C VAL A 369 0.01 -8.33 32.60
N MET A 370 0.30 -9.61 32.39
CA MET A 370 1.67 -10.11 32.50
C MET A 370 2.45 -9.78 31.23
N TRP A 371 3.58 -9.09 31.40
CA TRP A 371 4.50 -8.77 30.33
C TRP A 371 5.35 -10.00 29.97
N ASN A 372 5.81 -10.72 30.99
CA ASN A 372 6.47 -12.02 30.88
C ASN A 372 6.11 -12.90 32.08
N SER A 373 6.80 -14.02 32.28
CA SER A 373 6.55 -14.94 33.40
C SER A 373 6.76 -14.34 34.80
N SER A 374 7.38 -13.16 34.90
CA SER A 374 7.89 -12.60 36.16
C SER A 374 7.53 -11.14 36.41
N LEU A 375 7.14 -10.37 35.38
CA LEU A 375 6.82 -8.95 35.47
C LEU A 375 5.42 -8.68 34.93
N SER A 376 4.60 -7.97 35.70
CA SER A 376 3.34 -7.37 35.23
C SER A 376 3.62 -6.07 34.47
N PHE A 377 2.64 -5.60 33.70
CA PHE A 377 2.72 -4.30 33.04
C PHE A 377 2.90 -3.18 34.06
N TYR A 378 2.28 -3.29 35.24
CA TYR A 378 2.51 -2.37 36.35
C TYR A 378 3.98 -2.36 36.80
N ASP A 379 4.66 -3.50 36.81
CA ASP A 379 6.08 -3.54 37.17
C ASP A 379 6.95 -2.91 36.07
N VAL A 380 6.59 -3.12 34.81
CA VAL A 380 7.29 -2.54 33.65
C VAL A 380 7.22 -1.01 33.64
N ILE A 381 6.05 -0.42 33.86
CA ILE A 381 5.89 1.06 33.87
C ILE A 381 6.60 1.75 35.04
N GLN A 382 6.98 1.00 36.08
CA GLN A 382 7.74 1.52 37.22
C GLN A 382 9.25 1.49 36.96
N LEU A 383 9.71 0.75 35.96
CA LEU A 383 11.11 0.74 35.58
C LEU A 383 11.48 2.09 34.98
N SER A 384 12.67 2.58 35.31
CA SER A 384 13.26 3.64 34.51
C SER A 384 13.40 3.14 33.07
N PRO A 385 13.29 4.02 32.06
CA PRO A 385 13.48 3.61 30.68
C PRO A 385 14.84 2.93 30.40
N THR A 386 15.89 3.30 31.15
CA THR A 386 17.21 2.67 31.09
C THR A 386 17.20 1.25 31.63
N GLU A 387 16.51 0.98 32.74
CA GLU A 387 16.35 -0.37 33.28
C GLU A 387 15.48 -1.23 32.37
N ALA A 388 14.39 -0.67 31.85
CA ALA A 388 13.51 -1.36 30.92
C ALA A 388 14.26 -1.72 29.62
N ALA A 389 15.10 -0.84 29.07
CA ALA A 389 15.93 -1.11 27.90
C ALA A 389 16.97 -2.24 28.12
N LYS A 390 17.40 -2.49 29.37
CA LYS A 390 18.27 -3.63 29.71
C LYS A 390 17.51 -4.96 29.77
N LEU A 391 16.22 -4.90 30.12
CA LEU A 391 15.37 -6.06 30.33
C LEU A 391 14.60 -6.46 29.08
N PHE A 392 14.35 -5.52 28.17
CA PHE A 392 13.50 -5.71 27.00
C PHE A 392 14.16 -5.17 25.74
N THR A 393 14.23 -6.03 24.73
CA THR A 393 14.67 -5.63 23.39
C THR A 393 13.51 -5.02 22.60
N LEU A 394 13.82 -4.26 21.54
CA LEU A 394 12.80 -3.80 20.58
C LEU A 394 11.96 -4.97 20.03
N THR A 395 12.57 -6.14 19.87
CA THR A 395 11.91 -7.37 19.43
C THR A 395 10.88 -7.88 20.44
N ASP A 396 11.14 -7.76 21.74
CA ASP A 396 10.18 -8.17 22.77
C ASP A 396 8.94 -7.29 22.76
N TYR A 397 9.12 -6.00 22.48
CA TYR A 397 8.02 -5.05 22.31
C TYR A 397 7.15 -5.33 21.10
N ILE A 398 7.75 -5.70 19.97
CA ILE A 398 7.03 -6.13 18.77
C ILE A 398 6.20 -7.38 19.08
N LYS A 399 6.82 -8.40 19.69
CA LYS A 399 6.14 -9.66 20.04
C LYS A 399 4.93 -9.42 20.93
N PHE A 400 5.05 -8.54 21.91
CA PHE A 400 3.94 -8.18 22.78
C PHE A 400 2.82 -7.47 22.03
N LYS A 401 3.14 -6.46 21.20
CA LYS A 401 2.15 -5.71 20.40
C LYS A 401 1.29 -6.64 19.53
N TYR A 402 1.91 -7.63 18.90
CA TYR A 402 1.20 -8.58 18.02
C TYR A 402 0.61 -9.79 18.77
N SER A 403 0.71 -9.82 20.09
CA SER A 403 0.17 -10.90 20.91
C SER A 403 -1.34 -10.77 21.09
N LYS A 404 -2.03 -11.88 21.35
CA LYS A 404 -3.48 -11.88 21.62
C LYS A 404 -3.84 -11.14 22.90
N GLU A 405 -2.87 -11.00 23.80
CA GLU A 405 -2.99 -10.32 25.08
C GLU A 405 -3.09 -8.81 24.86
N TYR A 406 -2.32 -8.23 23.94
CA TYR A 406 -2.38 -6.80 23.62
C TYR A 406 -3.76 -6.37 23.11
N PHE A 407 -4.35 -7.11 22.18
CA PHE A 407 -5.68 -6.81 21.63
C PHE A 407 -6.84 -6.98 22.63
N ARG A 408 -6.58 -7.58 23.80
CA ARG A 408 -7.57 -7.73 24.88
C ARG A 408 -7.46 -6.62 25.92
N LEU A 409 -6.49 -5.73 25.80
CA LEU A 409 -6.28 -4.66 26.77
C LEU A 409 -7.35 -3.58 26.65
N PRO A 410 -7.80 -3.01 27.77
CA PRO A 410 -8.54 -1.75 27.74
C PRO A 410 -7.77 -0.69 26.98
N ILE A 411 -8.46 0.10 26.14
CA ILE A 411 -7.88 1.16 25.29
C ILE A 411 -6.91 2.05 26.09
N ARG A 412 -7.31 2.43 27.32
CA ARG A 412 -6.50 3.27 28.21
C ARG A 412 -5.17 2.62 28.59
N ILE A 413 -5.12 1.30 28.82
CA ILE A 413 -3.86 0.59 29.09
C ILE A 413 -3.01 0.49 27.82
N GLY A 414 -3.63 0.27 26.65
CA GLY A 414 -2.95 0.27 25.36
C GLY A 414 -2.24 1.59 25.04
N GLN A 415 -2.86 2.73 25.41
CA GLN A 415 -2.26 4.07 25.30
C GLN A 415 -1.01 4.23 26.18
N PHE A 416 -1.06 3.82 27.45
CA PHE A 416 0.11 3.92 28.33
C PHE A 416 1.25 2.98 27.96
N ILE A 417 0.93 1.79 27.43
CA ILE A 417 1.94 0.93 26.82
C ILE A 417 2.62 1.72 25.71
N HIS A 418 1.86 2.25 24.76
CA HIS A 418 2.42 3.00 23.64
C HIS A 418 3.37 4.12 24.09
N GLU A 419 2.98 4.94 25.05
CA GLU A 419 3.79 6.03 25.60
C GLU A 419 5.10 5.54 26.22
N HIS A 420 5.02 4.53 27.11
CA HIS A 420 6.21 3.97 27.76
C HIS A 420 7.15 3.29 26.74
N LEU A 421 6.60 2.64 25.71
CA LEU A 421 7.38 2.06 24.62
C LEU A 421 8.10 3.12 23.81
N CYS A 422 7.39 4.19 23.44
CA CYS A 422 7.99 5.30 22.73
C CYS A 422 9.13 5.94 23.53
N GLU A 423 8.97 6.09 24.85
CA GLU A 423 10.01 6.60 25.74
C GLU A 423 11.27 5.72 25.72
N ILE A 424 11.12 4.40 25.81
CA ILE A 424 12.25 3.45 25.79
C ILE A 424 12.94 3.44 24.43
N VAL A 425 12.16 3.37 23.36
CA VAL A 425 12.68 3.33 21.99
C VAL A 425 13.35 4.65 21.64
N SER A 426 12.76 5.79 22.01
CA SER A 426 13.33 7.11 21.75
C SER A 426 14.68 7.30 22.43
N ARG A 427 14.85 6.79 23.64
CA ARG A 427 16.13 6.87 24.37
C ARG A 427 17.28 6.13 23.72
N ARG A 428 17.03 5.07 22.95
CA ARG A 428 18.08 4.43 22.12
C ARG A 428 18.68 5.44 21.13
N PHE A 429 17.86 6.37 20.65
CA PHE A 429 18.23 7.34 19.61
C PHE A 429 18.56 8.73 20.17
N VAL A 430 18.48 8.91 21.49
CA VAL A 430 19.13 10.04 22.17
C VAL A 430 20.55 9.57 22.45
N PRO A 431 21.58 10.01 21.71
CA PRO A 431 22.93 9.54 21.97
C PRO A 431 23.30 10.00 23.38
N SER A 432 23.51 9.05 24.29
CA SER A 432 23.85 9.32 25.68
C SER A 432 25.05 10.27 25.78
N GLY A 433 26.02 10.14 24.87
CA GLY A 433 27.15 11.06 24.78
C GLY A 433 26.77 12.49 24.35
N TRP A 434 25.87 12.67 23.39
CA TRP A 434 25.59 14.00 22.80
C TRP A 434 24.61 14.80 23.62
N ALA A 435 23.64 14.12 24.22
CA ALA A 435 22.65 14.76 25.06
C ALA A 435 23.23 15.09 26.45
N VAL A 436 24.11 14.24 26.99
CA VAL A 436 24.93 14.57 28.15
C VAL A 436 25.88 15.71 27.81
N GLU A 437 26.51 15.71 26.63
CA GLU A 437 27.38 16.81 26.21
C GLU A 437 26.61 18.12 26.00
N SER A 438 25.47 18.09 25.33
CA SER A 438 24.54 19.23 25.17
C SER A 438 24.08 19.78 26.52
N PHE A 439 23.77 18.89 27.46
CA PHE A 439 23.44 19.27 28.83
C PHE A 439 24.63 19.92 29.54
N ARG A 440 25.83 19.34 29.38
CA ARG A 440 27.09 19.88 29.91
C ARG A 440 27.39 21.25 29.34
N GLU A 441 27.21 21.47 28.05
CA GLU A 441 27.34 22.77 27.38
C GLU A 441 26.37 23.79 27.96
N LEU A 442 25.09 23.45 28.11
CA LEU A 442 24.05 24.32 28.68
C LEU A 442 24.34 24.75 30.11
N ILE A 443 24.92 23.86 30.93
CA ILE A 443 25.34 24.21 32.29
C ILE A 443 26.76 24.77 32.34
N HIS A 444 27.40 25.05 31.20
CA HIS A 444 28.79 25.51 31.09
C HIS A 444 29.79 24.62 31.85
N TYR A 445 29.63 23.30 31.73
CA TYR A 445 30.50 22.29 32.33
C TYR A 445 30.65 22.40 33.86
N ARG A 446 29.64 22.98 34.54
CA ARG A 446 29.67 23.21 36.00
C ARG A 446 29.57 21.93 36.83
N LEU A 447 29.18 20.80 36.23
CA LEU A 447 29.08 19.51 36.91
C LEU A 447 30.01 18.48 36.26
N PRO A 448 30.59 17.56 37.07
CA PRO A 448 31.29 16.37 36.56
C PRO A 448 30.38 15.53 35.66
N ILE A 449 30.98 14.79 34.72
CA ILE A 449 30.23 13.98 33.74
C ILE A 449 29.34 12.95 34.43
N GLU A 450 29.81 12.35 35.52
CA GLU A 450 29.09 11.36 36.31
C GLU A 450 27.83 11.97 36.96
N CYS A 451 27.91 13.23 37.42
CA CYS A 451 26.74 13.94 37.95
C CYS A 451 25.74 14.30 36.84
N CYS A 452 26.23 14.66 35.67
CA CYS A 452 25.39 14.91 34.50
C CYS A 452 24.68 13.63 34.07
N GLU A 453 25.37 12.49 34.04
CA GLU A 453 24.79 11.17 33.74
C GLU A 453 23.72 10.77 34.76
N MET A 454 23.94 11.02 36.06
CA MET A 454 22.92 10.78 37.09
C MET A 454 21.67 11.65 36.90
N ILE A 455 21.83 12.93 36.54
CA ILE A 455 20.69 13.80 36.22
C ILE A 455 19.97 13.27 34.98
N PHE A 456 20.74 12.83 33.98
CA PHE A 456 20.25 12.30 32.71
C PHE A 456 19.33 11.09 32.89
N GLU A 457 19.60 10.21 33.87
CA GLU A 457 18.76 9.05 34.19
C GLU A 457 17.34 9.43 34.65
N HIS A 458 17.15 10.64 35.20
CA HIS A 458 15.88 11.11 35.75
C HIS A 458 15.06 12.00 34.82
N LEU A 459 15.61 12.42 33.68
CA LEU A 459 14.94 13.30 32.71
C LEU A 459 14.11 12.49 31.71
N SER A 460 12.92 12.95 31.33
CA SER A 460 12.10 12.31 30.28
C SER A 460 12.72 12.48 28.89
N SER A 461 12.35 11.68 27.88
CA SER A 461 12.83 11.90 26.50
C SER A 461 12.48 13.29 25.98
N GLN A 462 11.36 13.87 26.43
CA GLN A 462 10.98 15.25 26.11
C GLN A 462 11.94 16.27 26.75
N ASP A 463 12.35 16.07 28.01
CA ASP A 463 13.33 16.93 28.67
C ASP A 463 14.69 16.83 27.99
N LEU A 464 15.14 15.61 27.69
CA LEU A 464 16.38 15.35 26.97
C LEU A 464 16.36 15.99 25.59
N TYR A 465 15.22 15.94 24.91
CA TYR A 465 15.02 16.63 23.65
C TYR A 465 15.14 18.16 23.82
N ASN A 466 14.43 18.74 24.78
CA ASN A 466 14.44 20.19 25.04
C ASN A 466 15.85 20.69 25.34
N ILE A 467 16.63 19.93 26.10
CA ILE A 467 18.05 20.18 26.38
C ILE A 467 18.88 20.16 25.10
N ASN A 468 18.74 19.13 24.26
CA ASN A 468 19.46 19.10 22.99
C ASN A 468 19.08 20.24 22.03
N VAL A 469 17.82 20.70 22.04
CA VAL A 469 17.40 21.87 21.23
C VAL A 469 18.03 23.15 21.76
N ALA A 470 18.02 23.33 23.08
CA ALA A 470 18.60 24.51 23.69
C ALA A 470 20.12 24.59 23.51
N ALA A 471 20.82 23.45 23.45
CA ALA A 471 22.26 23.40 23.16
C ALA A 471 22.59 23.60 21.66
N GLY A 472 21.74 23.09 20.76
CA GLY A 472 21.98 23.10 19.31
C GLY A 472 21.63 24.39 18.57
N ASN A 473 21.36 25.50 19.27
CA ASN A 473 21.03 26.80 18.67
C ASN A 473 22.19 27.79 18.90
N PRO A 474 23.08 28.01 17.91
CA PRO A 474 24.15 29.01 18.04
C PRO A 474 23.66 30.47 17.99
N ASP A 475 22.41 30.71 17.57
CA ASP A 475 21.84 32.04 17.36
C ASP A 475 20.58 32.30 18.22
N SER A 476 20.74 32.28 19.55
CA SER A 476 19.84 32.98 20.49
C SER A 476 20.57 34.09 21.22
#